data_AF-S3A966-F1
#
_entry.id   AF-S3A966-F1
#
_cell.length_a   1.000
_cell.length_b   1.000
_cell.length_c   1.000
_cell.angle_alpha   90.00
_cell.angle_beta   90.00
_cell.angle_gamma   90.00
#
_symmetry.space_group_name_H-M   'P 1'
#
loop_
_entity.id
_entity.type
_entity.pdbx_description
1 polymer ?
#
loop_
_entity_poly.entity_id
_entity_poly.type
_entity_poly.pdbx_seq_one_letter_code
_entity_poly.pdbx_strand_id
1 'polypeptide(L)'
;MNNKDFWNSIKKYGGHRNRSDDELVCDMMVKEGLGQTVGGYFEVAKYSKYKRIIDRSKAEPSQAFHFFEYYIDNEKNNRSDKKPSYNSLKCPQLIMYIAEMAGLDRQILLGCLKYIRETEESKGLIGMPKGGGYLEKIKLNNDENRLKEFKKKIHISEIQSIISEGTSYEEVVQKVSLIAR
;
A
#
# COMPACT_ATOMS: atom_id res chain seq x y z
N MET A 1 4.04 11.22 13.97
CA MET A 1 2.79 10.47 14.27
C MET A 1 3.05 8.98 14.51
N ASN A 2 2.17 8.28 15.24
CA ASN A 2 2.13 6.81 15.26
C ASN A 2 1.16 6.26 14.18
N ASN A 3 1.01 4.93 14.06
CA ASN A 3 0.12 4.33 13.05
C ASN A 3 -1.34 4.74 13.23
N LYS A 4 -1.83 4.82 14.48
CA LYS A 4 -3.21 5.19 14.81
C LYS A 4 -3.49 6.65 14.48
N ASP A 5 -2.57 7.56 14.78
CA ASP A 5 -2.67 8.99 14.45
C ASP A 5 -2.78 9.17 12.93
N PHE A 6 -1.93 8.47 12.18
CA PHE A 6 -1.95 8.52 10.72
C PHE A 6 -3.26 7.94 10.16
N TRP A 7 -3.69 6.77 10.65
CA TRP A 7 -4.98 6.19 10.28
C TRP A 7 -6.15 7.14 10.55
N ASN A 8 -6.23 7.73 11.74
CA ASN A 8 -7.29 8.66 12.12
C ASN A 8 -7.36 9.87 11.18
N SER A 9 -6.22 10.29 10.63
CA SER A 9 -6.14 11.39 9.68
C SER A 9 -6.70 11.04 8.29
N ILE A 10 -6.57 9.78 7.87
CA ILE A 10 -6.89 9.33 6.51
C ILE A 10 -8.21 8.54 6.41
N LYS A 11 -8.75 8.03 7.52
CA LYS A 11 -9.97 7.20 7.51
C LYS A 11 -11.22 7.91 6.99
N LYS A 12 -11.21 9.24 6.97
CA LYS A 12 -12.31 10.08 6.45
C LYS A 12 -12.50 9.98 4.94
N TYR A 13 -11.52 9.48 4.19
CA TYR A 13 -11.55 9.43 2.72
C TYR A 13 -12.21 8.16 2.13
N GLY A 14 -13.06 7.47 2.89
CA GLY A 14 -13.96 6.42 2.36
C GLY A 14 -13.30 5.12 1.88
N GLY A 15 -11.97 5.04 1.89
CA GLY A 15 -11.18 3.83 1.62
C GLY A 15 -10.89 3.50 0.16
N HIS A 16 -11.57 4.15 -0.78
CA HIS A 16 -11.37 3.99 -2.25
C HIS A 16 -11.05 5.31 -2.98
N ARG A 17 -11.05 6.43 -2.25
CA ARG A 17 -10.78 7.76 -2.79
C ARG A 17 -9.59 8.37 -2.06
N ASN A 18 -8.76 9.10 -2.80
CA ASN A 18 -7.68 9.88 -2.20
C ASN A 18 -8.21 11.23 -1.67
N ARG A 19 -7.30 12.07 -1.16
CA ARG A 19 -7.64 13.39 -0.59
C ARG A 19 -8.23 14.39 -1.59
N SER A 20 -8.05 14.15 -2.89
CA SER A 20 -8.57 14.97 -4.00
C SER A 20 -9.87 14.40 -4.57
N ASP A 21 -10.45 13.36 -3.95
CA ASP A 21 -11.61 12.61 -4.43
C ASP A 21 -11.39 11.82 -5.74
N ASP A 22 -10.12 11.65 -6.14
CA ASP A 22 -9.78 10.76 -7.25
C ASP A 22 -9.79 9.29 -6.80
N GLU A 23 -9.98 8.39 -7.76
CA GLU A 23 -9.74 6.95 -7.56
C GLU A 23 -8.28 6.70 -7.15
N LEU A 24 -8.10 5.83 -6.14
CA LEU A 24 -6.79 5.40 -5.67
C LEU A 24 -6.03 4.62 -6.75
N VAL A 25 -4.76 4.96 -6.97
CA VAL A 25 -3.89 4.21 -7.88
C VAL A 25 -3.67 2.78 -7.39
N CYS A 26 -3.67 2.55 -6.07
CA CYS A 26 -3.61 1.19 -5.52
C CYS A 26 -4.86 0.36 -5.86
N ASP A 27 -6.02 0.97 -6.05
CA ASP A 27 -7.24 0.27 -6.45
C ASP A 27 -7.19 -0.08 -7.94
N MET A 28 -6.65 0.81 -8.77
CA MET A 28 -6.36 0.51 -10.18
C MET A 28 -5.46 -0.72 -10.29
N MET A 29 -4.40 -0.81 -9.47
CA MET A 29 -3.52 -1.98 -9.40
C MET A 29 -4.29 -3.28 -9.13
N VAL A 30 -5.19 -3.27 -8.14
CA VAL A 30 -5.98 -4.47 -7.77
C VAL A 30 -6.95 -4.85 -8.90
N LYS A 31 -7.63 -3.87 -9.50
CA LYS A 31 -8.60 -4.08 -10.58
C LYS A 31 -7.96 -4.67 -11.83
N GLU A 32 -6.72 -4.31 -12.11
CA GLU A 32 -5.92 -4.88 -13.20
C GLU A 32 -5.38 -6.29 -12.91
N GLY A 33 -5.62 -6.84 -11.70
CA GLY A 33 -5.12 -8.16 -11.31
C GLY A 33 -3.61 -8.19 -10.99
N LEU A 34 -3.03 -7.02 -10.75
CA LEU A 34 -1.64 -6.83 -10.33
C LEU A 34 -1.52 -6.96 -8.80
N GLY A 35 -0.29 -7.11 -8.31
CA GLY A 35 -0.01 -7.14 -6.88
C GLY A 35 -0.41 -8.45 -6.19
N GLN A 36 -0.67 -8.41 -4.89
CA GLN A 36 -1.18 -9.57 -4.17
C GLN A 36 -2.62 -9.88 -4.62
N THR A 37 -2.91 -11.14 -4.89
CA THR A 37 -4.24 -11.63 -5.33
C THR A 37 -4.83 -12.71 -4.42
N VAL A 38 -4.01 -13.32 -3.56
CA VAL A 38 -4.43 -14.37 -2.61
C VAL A 38 -3.70 -14.24 -1.26
N GLY A 39 -4.21 -14.93 -0.24
CA GLY A 39 -3.62 -14.98 1.10
C GLY A 39 -3.74 -13.67 1.88
N GLY A 40 -3.25 -13.68 3.12
CA GLY A 40 -3.12 -12.48 3.96
C GLY A 40 -4.46 -11.78 4.18
N TYR A 41 -4.52 -10.49 3.85
CA TYR A 41 -5.72 -9.68 4.10
C TYR A 41 -6.97 -10.18 3.37
N PHE A 42 -6.84 -10.84 2.21
CA PHE A 42 -7.98 -11.46 1.52
C PHE A 42 -8.59 -12.62 2.30
N GLU A 43 -7.78 -13.40 3.02
CA GLU A 43 -8.29 -14.50 3.86
C GLU A 43 -8.92 -13.96 5.14
N VAL A 44 -8.25 -12.99 5.78
CA VAL A 44 -8.76 -12.35 7.00
C VAL A 44 -10.08 -11.63 6.73
N ALA A 45 -10.23 -10.98 5.59
CA ALA A 45 -11.47 -10.31 5.19
C ALA A 45 -12.70 -11.24 5.21
N LYS A 46 -12.53 -12.55 4.99
CA LYS A 46 -13.60 -13.55 5.02
C LYS A 46 -13.95 -14.04 6.43
N TYR A 47 -13.16 -13.70 7.45
CA TYR A 47 -13.43 -14.14 8.82
C TYR A 47 -14.81 -13.68 9.29
N SER A 48 -15.44 -14.45 10.17
CA SER A 48 -16.78 -14.19 10.69
C SER A 48 -16.94 -12.81 11.34
N LYS A 49 -15.84 -12.23 11.84
CA LYS A 49 -15.79 -10.85 12.36
C LYS A 49 -16.01 -9.79 11.28
N TYR A 50 -15.46 -9.99 10.09
CA TYR A 50 -15.43 -8.96 9.03
C TYR A 50 -16.43 -9.21 7.90
N LYS A 51 -16.67 -10.48 7.53
CA LYS A 51 -17.64 -10.93 6.50
C LYS A 51 -17.58 -10.11 5.20
N ARG A 52 -16.39 -9.70 4.77
CA ARG A 52 -16.20 -8.91 3.56
C ARG A 52 -16.32 -9.80 2.32
N ILE A 53 -16.88 -9.22 1.27
CA ILE A 53 -16.92 -9.83 -0.06
C ILE A 53 -15.57 -9.56 -0.73
N ILE A 54 -15.04 -10.56 -1.43
CA ILE A 54 -13.84 -10.39 -2.26
C ILE A 54 -14.31 -10.13 -3.69
N ASP A 55 -14.20 -8.88 -4.13
CA ASP A 55 -14.54 -8.45 -5.49
C ASP A 55 -13.43 -7.57 -6.05
N ARG A 56 -12.52 -8.20 -6.79
CA ARG A 56 -11.35 -7.51 -7.38
C ARG A 56 -11.75 -6.43 -8.38
N SER A 57 -12.89 -6.58 -9.06
CA SER A 57 -13.37 -5.55 -10.01
C SER A 57 -13.71 -4.23 -9.31
N LYS A 58 -13.95 -4.28 -7.99
CA LYS A 58 -14.21 -3.13 -7.12
C LYS A 58 -13.06 -2.86 -6.14
N ALA A 59 -11.92 -3.54 -6.30
CA ALA A 59 -10.81 -3.50 -5.34
C ALA A 59 -11.21 -3.87 -3.90
N GLU A 60 -12.13 -4.82 -3.74
CA GLU A 60 -12.59 -5.28 -2.43
C GLU A 60 -11.89 -6.58 -1.99
N PRO A 61 -11.40 -6.67 -0.74
CA PRO A 61 -11.50 -5.66 0.32
C PRO A 61 -10.54 -4.48 0.07
N SER A 62 -10.97 -3.28 0.46
CA SER A 62 -10.19 -2.04 0.25
C SER A 62 -8.80 -2.06 0.90
N GLN A 63 -7.88 -1.24 0.38
CA GLN A 63 -6.57 -1.07 1.02
C GLN A 63 -6.66 -0.34 2.38
N ALA A 64 -7.72 0.42 2.62
CA ALA A 64 -8.01 0.94 3.96
C ALA A 64 -8.30 -0.17 4.97
N PHE A 65 -9.10 -1.18 4.59
CA PHE A 65 -9.29 -2.39 5.40
C PHE A 65 -7.97 -3.12 5.61
N HIS A 66 -7.18 -3.30 4.55
CA HIS A 66 -5.87 -3.94 4.64
C HIS A 66 -4.94 -3.21 5.63
N PHE A 67 -4.91 -1.88 5.57
CA PHE A 67 -4.08 -1.09 6.47
C PHE A 67 -4.57 -1.16 7.92
N PHE A 68 -5.84 -0.87 8.18
CA PHE A 68 -6.32 -0.75 9.55
C PHE A 68 -6.60 -2.10 10.20
N GLU A 69 -7.45 -2.93 9.61
CA GLU A 69 -7.94 -4.17 10.23
C GLU A 69 -6.94 -5.33 10.16
N TYR A 70 -6.08 -5.34 9.14
CA TYR A 70 -5.11 -6.42 8.95
C TYR A 70 -3.69 -6.07 9.38
N TYR A 71 -3.21 -4.85 9.10
CA TYR A 71 -1.84 -4.47 9.43
C TYR A 71 -1.71 -3.80 10.81
N ILE A 72 -2.63 -2.89 11.17
CA ILE A 72 -2.58 -2.13 12.44
C ILE A 72 -3.23 -2.90 13.60
N ASP A 73 -4.50 -3.30 13.46
CA ASP A 73 -5.34 -3.79 14.56
C ASP A 73 -5.60 -5.30 14.49
N ASN A 74 -4.57 -6.05 14.07
CA ASN A 74 -4.65 -7.51 14.07
C ASN A 74 -4.52 -8.04 15.49
N GLU A 75 -5.40 -8.95 15.88
CA GLU A 75 -5.44 -9.61 17.20
C GLU A 75 -4.08 -10.19 17.64
N LYS A 76 -3.23 -10.57 16.68
CA LYS A 76 -1.88 -11.11 16.95
C LYS A 76 -0.80 -10.06 17.14
N ASN A 77 -1.01 -8.82 16.70
CA ASN A 77 -0.01 -7.76 16.70
C ASN A 77 -0.70 -6.40 16.59
N ASN A 78 -1.11 -5.84 17.73
CA ASN A 78 -1.56 -4.46 17.77
C ASN A 78 -0.36 -3.52 17.53
N ARG A 79 -0.39 -2.82 16.39
CA ARG A 79 0.63 -1.83 15.98
C ARG A 79 0.13 -0.40 16.07
N SER A 80 -1.08 -0.17 16.59
CA SER A 80 -1.73 1.14 16.66
C SER A 80 -0.83 2.20 17.25
N ASP A 81 -0.28 1.95 18.44
CA ASP A 81 0.52 2.94 19.17
C ASP A 81 2.01 2.91 18.79
N LYS A 82 2.41 2.03 17.86
CA LYS A 82 3.79 1.92 17.38
C LYS A 82 4.07 2.96 16.31
N LYS A 83 5.33 3.39 16.22
CA LYS A 83 5.82 4.17 15.08
C LYS A 83 5.68 3.36 13.77
N PRO A 84 5.47 4.05 12.64
CA PRO A 84 5.49 3.44 11.32
C PRO A 84 6.73 2.57 11.08
N SER A 85 6.51 1.38 10.51
CA SER A 85 7.57 0.47 10.04
C SER A 85 7.29 0.01 8.60
N TYR A 86 6.72 0.92 7.80
CA TYR A 86 6.23 0.66 6.45
C TYR A 86 7.31 0.19 5.47
N ASN A 87 8.57 0.54 5.69
CA ASN A 87 9.68 0.02 4.88
C ASN A 87 9.88 -1.51 5.06
N SER A 88 9.33 -2.12 6.12
CA SER A 88 9.34 -3.58 6.29
C SER A 88 8.22 -4.30 5.52
N LEU A 89 7.22 -3.56 5.02
CA LEU A 89 6.10 -4.14 4.29
C LEU A 89 6.55 -4.84 3.02
N LYS A 90 5.77 -5.82 2.58
CA LYS A 90 6.06 -6.57 1.35
C LYS A 90 4.98 -6.41 0.27
N CYS A 91 3.74 -6.16 0.68
CA CYS A 91 2.61 -6.05 -0.25
C CYS A 91 2.67 -4.72 -1.03
N PRO A 92 2.79 -4.76 -2.37
CA PRO A 92 2.95 -3.54 -3.17
C PRO A 92 1.73 -2.62 -3.08
N GLN A 93 0.50 -3.14 -3.16
CA GLN A 93 -0.69 -2.29 -3.09
C GLN A 93 -0.88 -1.62 -1.72
N LEU A 94 -0.42 -2.24 -0.62
CA LEU A 94 -0.46 -1.60 0.71
C LEU A 94 0.58 -0.49 0.83
N ILE A 95 1.80 -0.74 0.34
CA ILE A 95 2.86 0.27 0.28
C ILE A 95 2.39 1.48 -0.55
N MET A 96 1.75 1.22 -1.69
CA MET A 96 1.20 2.25 -2.56
C MET A 96 0.07 3.03 -1.90
N TYR A 97 -0.87 2.35 -1.24
CA TYR A 97 -1.95 3.00 -0.49
C TYR A 97 -1.39 3.95 0.58
N ILE A 98 -0.40 3.52 1.36
CA ILE A 98 0.21 4.36 2.39
C ILE A 98 0.86 5.60 1.76
N ALA A 99 1.62 5.43 0.68
CA ALA A 99 2.28 6.54 -0.02
C ALA A 99 1.26 7.52 -0.60
N GLU A 100 0.20 7.01 -1.22
CA GLU A 100 -0.88 7.82 -1.80
C GLU A 100 -1.63 8.61 -0.73
N MET A 101 -2.00 7.96 0.39
CA MET A 101 -2.68 8.64 1.49
C MET A 101 -1.77 9.60 2.25
N ALA A 102 -0.45 9.41 2.21
CA ALA A 102 0.53 10.37 2.74
C ALA A 102 0.72 11.60 1.83
N GLY A 103 0.13 11.61 0.63
CA GLY A 103 0.17 12.75 -0.28
C GLY A 103 1.28 12.70 -1.33
N LEU A 104 1.79 11.51 -1.66
CA LEU A 104 2.77 11.35 -2.75
C LEU A 104 2.15 11.77 -4.08
N ASP A 105 2.97 12.41 -4.92
CA ASP A 105 2.53 12.88 -6.23
C ASP A 105 1.96 11.74 -7.10
N ARG A 106 0.82 12.00 -7.74
CA ARG A 106 0.09 11.01 -8.53
C ARG A 106 0.91 10.48 -9.71
N GLN A 107 1.78 11.29 -10.33
CA GLN A 107 2.63 10.83 -11.43
C GLN A 107 3.67 9.82 -10.96
N ILE A 108 4.21 9.99 -9.75
CA ILE A 108 5.12 9.01 -9.14
C ILE A 108 4.38 7.69 -8.88
N LEU A 109 3.16 7.77 -8.33
CA LEU A 109 2.30 6.59 -8.10
C LEU A 109 1.99 5.84 -9.41
N LEU A 110 1.63 6.56 -10.47
CA LEU A 110 1.37 5.99 -11.80
C LEU A 110 2.64 5.37 -12.41
N GLY A 111 3.81 5.98 -12.23
CA GLY A 111 5.09 5.41 -12.60
C GLY A 111 5.38 4.10 -11.85
N CYS A 112 5.06 4.03 -10.57
CA CYS A 112 5.17 2.82 -9.76
C CYS A 112 4.17 1.73 -10.21
N LEU A 113 2.94 2.09 -10.56
CA LEU A 113 1.95 1.16 -11.13
C LEU A 113 2.47 0.58 -12.45
N LYS A 114 2.97 1.43 -13.36
CA LYS A 114 3.58 0.99 -14.62
C LYS A 114 4.74 0.00 -14.39
N TYR A 115 5.61 0.30 -13.43
CA TYR A 115 6.71 -0.61 -13.08
C TYR A 115 6.24 -2.00 -12.62
N ILE A 116 5.18 -2.07 -11.81
CA ILE A 116 4.58 -3.34 -11.39
C ILE A 116 3.97 -4.07 -12.59
N ARG A 117 3.23 -3.34 -13.44
CA ARG A 117 2.62 -3.90 -14.65
C ARG A 117 3.66 -4.55 -15.55
N GLU A 118 4.71 -3.82 -15.94
CA GLU A 118 5.79 -4.34 -16.80
C GLU A 118 6.52 -5.54 -16.16
N THR A 119 6.71 -5.49 -14.84
CA THR A 119 7.32 -6.60 -14.09
C THR A 119 6.46 -7.86 -14.16
N GLU A 120 5.14 -7.73 -14.02
CA GLU A 120 4.23 -8.88 -14.05
C GLU A 120 3.94 -9.37 -15.46
N GLU A 121 3.81 -8.48 -16.44
CA GLU A 121 3.66 -8.82 -17.86
C GLU A 121 4.85 -9.66 -18.35
N SER A 122 6.08 -9.20 -18.09
CA SER A 122 7.29 -9.92 -18.49
C SER A 122 7.47 -11.30 -17.85
N LYS A 123 6.68 -11.61 -16.81
CA LYS A 123 6.70 -12.89 -16.09
C LYS A 123 5.40 -13.70 -16.26
N GLY A 124 4.43 -13.21 -17.04
CA GLY A 124 3.13 -13.87 -17.19
C GLY A 124 2.34 -13.98 -15.88
N LEU A 125 2.48 -13.01 -14.98
CA LEU A 125 1.95 -13.06 -13.63
C LEU A 125 0.59 -12.38 -13.45
N ILE A 126 0.12 -11.59 -14.42
CA ILE A 126 -1.15 -10.87 -14.32
C ILE A 126 -2.30 -11.85 -14.04
N GLY A 127 -3.13 -11.53 -13.03
CA GLY A 127 -4.26 -12.36 -12.63
C GLY A 127 -3.91 -13.66 -11.88
N MET A 128 -2.63 -14.08 -11.88
CA MET A 128 -2.16 -15.28 -11.20
C MET A 128 -2.23 -15.17 -9.67
N PRO A 129 -2.36 -16.31 -8.94
CA PRO A 129 -2.24 -16.34 -7.49
C PRO A 129 -0.87 -15.85 -7.01
N LYS A 130 -0.85 -14.73 -6.29
CA LYS A 130 0.34 -14.08 -5.74
C LYS A 130 0.07 -13.71 -4.29
N GLY A 131 0.92 -14.19 -3.38
CA GLY A 131 0.93 -13.75 -1.98
C GLY A 131 1.67 -12.42 -1.82
N GLY A 132 1.49 -11.73 -0.69
CA GLY A 132 2.02 -10.37 -0.47
C GLY A 132 3.54 -10.20 -0.60
N GLY A 133 4.32 -11.27 -0.51
CA GLY A 133 5.79 -11.22 -0.65
C GLY A 133 6.35 -11.59 -2.02
N TYR A 134 5.51 -11.75 -3.06
CA TYR A 134 5.97 -12.31 -4.34
C TYR A 134 7.06 -11.47 -5.03
N LEU A 135 7.00 -10.13 -4.98
CA LEU A 135 7.99 -9.25 -5.61
C LEU A 135 9.42 -9.46 -5.10
N GLU A 136 9.57 -9.87 -3.83
CA GLU A 136 10.89 -10.14 -3.22
C GLU A 136 11.58 -11.33 -3.89
N LYS A 137 10.80 -12.26 -4.46
CA LYS A 137 11.28 -13.47 -5.13
C LYS A 137 11.73 -13.21 -6.57
N ILE A 138 11.37 -12.06 -7.16
CA ILE A 138 11.75 -11.69 -8.52
C ILE A 138 13.07 -10.93 -8.47
N LYS A 139 14.17 -11.60 -8.81
CA LYS A 139 15.51 -11.01 -8.83
C LYS A 139 15.71 -10.05 -10.00
N LEU A 140 16.42 -8.96 -9.74
CA LEU A 140 16.97 -8.05 -10.75
C LEU A 140 18.43 -8.38 -11.04
N ASN A 141 19.18 -8.66 -9.97
CA ASN A 141 20.55 -9.15 -9.97
C ASN A 141 20.78 -9.89 -8.63
N ASN A 142 22.05 -10.15 -8.27
CA ASN A 142 22.39 -10.90 -7.06
C ASN A 142 21.92 -10.20 -5.76
N ASP A 143 21.99 -8.87 -5.70
CA ASP A 143 21.75 -8.08 -4.49
C ASP A 143 20.38 -7.38 -4.47
N GLU A 144 19.76 -7.22 -5.64
CA GLU A 144 18.52 -6.49 -5.84
C GLU A 144 17.36 -7.39 -6.29
N ASN A 145 16.16 -7.01 -5.86
CA ASN A 145 14.91 -7.64 -6.27
C ASN A 145 13.86 -6.57 -6.59
N ARG A 146 12.78 -6.98 -7.26
CA ARG A 146 11.71 -6.07 -7.69
C ARG A 146 11.05 -5.35 -6.52
N LEU A 147 10.98 -5.95 -5.33
CA LEU A 147 10.43 -5.29 -4.14
C LEU A 147 11.33 -4.15 -3.65
N LYS A 148 12.65 -4.36 -3.56
CA LYS A 148 13.61 -3.32 -3.15
C LYS A 148 13.56 -2.14 -4.11
N GLU A 149 13.57 -2.40 -5.41
CA GLU A 149 13.50 -1.36 -6.43
C GLU A 149 12.16 -0.61 -6.39
N PHE A 150 11.03 -1.32 -6.25
CA PHE A 150 9.72 -0.70 -6.05
C PHE A 150 9.70 0.23 -4.83
N LYS A 151 10.25 -0.21 -3.69
CA LYS A 151 10.33 0.61 -2.47
C LYS A 151 11.16 1.88 -2.65
N LYS A 152 12.24 1.82 -3.43
CA LYS A 152 13.04 3.00 -3.80
C LYS A 152 12.21 3.96 -4.65
N LYS A 153 11.56 3.46 -5.71
CA LYS A 153 10.75 4.27 -6.64
C LYS A 153 9.57 4.97 -5.96
N ILE A 154 8.96 4.34 -4.96
CA ILE A 154 7.82 4.89 -4.24
C ILE A 154 8.21 5.66 -2.96
N HIS A 155 9.51 5.77 -2.67
CA HIS A 155 10.03 6.54 -1.54
C HIS A 155 9.50 6.11 -0.16
N ILE A 156 9.12 4.85 0.03
CA ILE A 156 8.41 4.43 1.26
C ILE A 156 9.24 4.65 2.54
N SER A 157 10.57 4.55 2.46
CA SER A 157 11.45 4.78 3.61
C SER A 157 11.43 6.25 4.04
N GLU A 158 11.43 7.17 3.08
CA GLU A 158 11.38 8.61 3.33
C GLU A 158 9.99 9.02 3.83
N ILE A 159 8.93 8.54 3.17
CA ILE A 159 7.54 8.74 3.60
C ILE A 159 7.31 8.23 5.03
N GLN A 160 7.85 7.06 5.38
CA GLN A 160 7.77 6.52 6.74
C GLN A 160 8.40 7.48 7.76
N SER A 161 9.58 8.04 7.47
CA SER A 161 10.24 9.01 8.36
C SER A 161 9.40 10.27 8.50
N ILE A 162 8.90 10.83 7.40
CA ILE A 162 8.04 12.01 7.40
C ILE A 162 6.79 11.79 8.25
N ILE A 163 6.09 10.65 8.10
CA ILE A 163 4.93 10.31 8.94
C ILE A 163 5.34 10.16 10.41
N SER A 164 6.48 9.54 10.68
CA SER A 164 6.95 9.28 12.05
C SER A 164 7.26 10.58 12.83
N GLU A 165 7.85 11.56 12.14
CA GLU A 165 8.28 12.85 12.67
C GLU A 165 7.19 13.92 12.62
N GLY A 166 6.24 13.81 11.69
CA GLY A 166 5.16 14.78 11.51
C GLY A 166 4.30 14.96 12.76
N THR A 167 3.80 16.18 12.94
CA THR A 167 2.91 16.58 14.05
C THR A 167 1.45 16.73 13.61
N SER A 168 1.21 16.88 12.31
CA SER A 168 -0.13 16.94 11.70
C SER A 168 -0.15 16.24 10.33
N TYR A 169 -1.36 15.93 9.84
CA TYR A 169 -1.52 15.33 8.52
C TYR A 169 -1.15 16.29 7.40
N GLU A 170 -1.47 17.57 7.55
CA GLU A 170 -1.17 18.62 6.59
C GLU A 170 0.34 18.81 6.42
N GLU A 171 1.10 18.75 7.52
CA GLU A 171 2.57 18.76 7.48
C GLU A 171 3.14 17.55 6.73
N VAL A 172 2.60 16.35 7.00
CA VAL A 172 2.99 15.12 6.30
C VAL A 172 2.76 15.27 4.80
N VAL A 173 1.55 15.68 4.39
CA VAL A 173 1.20 15.87 2.98
C VAL A 173 2.09 16.91 2.32
N GLN A 174 2.35 18.04 3.00
CA GLN A 174 3.23 19.08 2.47
C GLN A 174 4.63 18.53 2.20
N LYS A 175 5.26 17.87 3.19
CA LYS A 175 6.61 17.30 3.07
C LYS A 175 6.67 16.19 2.02
N VAL A 176 5.71 15.26 2.02
CA VAL A 176 5.66 14.16 1.04
C VAL A 176 5.45 14.70 -0.38
N SER A 177 4.66 15.77 -0.56
CA SER A 177 4.43 16.37 -1.87
C SER A 177 5.69 17.01 -2.49
N LEU A 178 6.74 17.25 -1.70
CA LEU A 178 8.02 17.78 -2.16
C LEU A 178 8.99 16.67 -2.60
N ILE A 179 8.67 15.40 -2.37
CA ILE A 179 9.51 14.29 -2.82
C ILE A 179 9.57 14.30 -4.35
N ALA A 180 10.79 14.35 -4.88
CA ALA A 180 11.10 14.30 -6.31
C ALA A 180 10.43 15.41 -7.16
N ARG A 181 10.18 16.59 -6.56
CA ARG A 181 9.94 17.86 -7.29
C ARG A 181 11.24 18.55 -7.69
#